data_AF-A0A315ED53-F1
#
_entry.id   AF-A0A315ED53-F1
#
_cell.length_a   1.000
_cell.length_b   1.000
_cell.length_c   1.000
_cell.angle_alpha   90.00
_cell.angle_beta   90.00
_cell.angle_gamma   90.00
#
_symmetry.space_group_name_H-M   'P 1'
#
loop_
_entity.id
_entity.type
_entity.pdbx_description
1 polymer ?
#
loop_
_entity_poly.entity_id
_entity_poly.type
_entity_poly.pdbx_seq_one_letter_code
_entity_poly.pdbx_strand_id
1 'polypeptide(L)'
;MNKFVILSALWLGVSVTLATPAVASQASTGIQVEVLGVYFTPPTDAAAAIVQAIDGSEREVLVQAYGFTHNAIAQALVRAHQRGVAVRVLLDKKSQTSNGYVMGVLAHAQIELRQDGKHAIAHDNRNLT
;
A
#
# COMPACT_ATOMS: atom_id res chain seq x y z
N MET A 1 -52.61 29.70 -53.93
CA MET A 1 -52.05 28.49 -53.27
C MET A 1 -50.83 28.08 -54.08
N ASN A 2 -49.56 27.98 -53.65
CA ASN A 2 -48.81 28.27 -52.43
C ASN A 2 -47.41 28.75 -52.92
N LYS A 3 -46.97 29.98 -52.67
CA LYS A 3 -46.15 30.54 -51.57
C LYS A 3 -44.64 30.14 -51.51
N PHE A 4 -43.81 31.20 -51.60
CA PHE A 4 -42.53 31.52 -50.95
C PHE A 4 -41.15 31.01 -51.46
N VAL A 5 -40.36 32.05 -51.82
CA VAL A 5 -38.91 32.25 -51.93
C VAL A 5 -38.14 31.80 -50.66
N ILE A 6 -36.84 31.48 -50.76
CA ILE A 6 -35.75 31.98 -49.87
C ILE A 6 -34.35 31.77 -50.49
N LEU A 7 -33.60 32.87 -50.47
CA LEU A 7 -32.21 33.12 -50.81
C LEU A 7 -31.22 32.48 -49.82
N SER A 8 -30.04 32.09 -50.33
CA SER A 8 -28.68 32.13 -49.73
C SER A 8 -28.47 32.03 -48.21
N ALA A 9 -27.57 31.12 -47.79
CA ALA A 9 -26.48 31.45 -46.86
C ALA A 9 -25.43 30.33 -46.85
N LEU A 10 -24.26 30.59 -47.46
CA LEU A 10 -23.06 29.79 -47.36
C LEU A 10 -22.49 29.98 -45.94
N TRP A 11 -22.62 28.98 -45.06
CA TRP A 11 -21.96 28.98 -43.75
C TRP A 11 -20.51 28.52 -43.91
N LEU A 12 -19.58 29.45 -44.06
CA LEU A 12 -18.16 29.18 -43.82
C LEU A 12 -17.97 29.13 -42.30
N GLY A 13 -18.03 27.92 -41.72
CA GLY A 13 -17.68 27.70 -40.32
C GLY A 13 -16.18 27.88 -40.13
N VAL A 14 -15.75 28.99 -39.53
CA VAL A 14 -14.39 29.14 -39.01
C VAL A 14 -14.33 28.41 -37.67
N SER A 15 -13.77 27.20 -37.67
CA SER A 15 -13.47 26.48 -36.44
C SER A 15 -12.24 27.10 -35.79
N VAL A 16 -12.44 27.88 -34.73
CA VAL A 16 -11.35 28.34 -33.85
C VAL A 16 -10.99 27.18 -32.94
N THR A 17 -9.92 26.45 -33.27
CA THR A 17 -9.32 25.46 -32.37
C THR A 17 -8.56 26.18 -31.26
N LEU A 18 -9.13 26.19 -30.05
CA LEU A 18 -8.40 26.57 -28.84
C LEU A 18 -7.36 25.49 -28.56
N ALA A 19 -6.09 25.78 -28.85
CA ALA A 19 -4.98 24.93 -28.45
C ALA A 19 -4.90 24.93 -26.93
N THR A 20 -5.39 23.88 -26.29
CA THR A 20 -5.16 23.64 -24.86
C THR A 20 -3.68 23.30 -24.66
N PRO A 21 -2.95 24.01 -23.78
CA PRO A 21 -1.59 23.60 -23.45
C PRO A 21 -1.68 22.23 -22.75
N ALA A 22 -1.14 21.20 -23.39
CA ALA A 22 -0.93 19.91 -22.75
C ALA A 22 0.15 20.10 -21.67
N VAL A 23 -0.28 20.26 -20.41
CA VAL A 23 0.63 20.19 -19.27
C VAL A 23 1.13 18.75 -19.22
N ALA A 24 2.35 18.53 -19.70
CA ALA A 24 3.03 17.25 -19.58
C ALA A 24 3.27 16.98 -18.09
N SER A 25 2.46 16.11 -17.49
CA SER A 25 2.69 15.59 -16.15
C SER A 25 3.99 14.78 -16.21
N GLN A 26 5.04 15.30 -15.60
CA GLN A 26 6.27 14.56 -15.41
C GLN A 26 5.97 13.47 -14.37
N ALA A 27 5.74 12.25 -14.84
CA ALA A 27 5.63 11.09 -13.97
C ALA A 27 6.96 10.95 -13.21
N SER A 28 6.92 11.22 -11.92
CA SER A 28 8.04 11.00 -11.02
C SER A 28 8.22 9.49 -10.84
N THR A 29 9.10 8.90 -11.66
CA THR A 29 9.48 7.48 -11.62
C THR A 29 10.43 7.17 -10.45
N GLY A 30 10.13 7.72 -9.28
CA GLY A 30 10.87 7.49 -8.03
C GLY A 30 9.99 6.74 -7.03
N ILE A 31 10.62 5.96 -6.14
CA ILE A 31 9.92 5.43 -4.96
C ILE A 31 9.48 6.63 -4.12
N GLN A 32 8.18 6.85 -4.03
CA GLN A 32 7.60 7.84 -3.13
C GLN A 32 7.58 7.23 -1.73
N VAL A 33 8.25 7.88 -0.77
CA VAL A 33 8.27 7.47 0.63
C VAL A 33 7.51 8.53 1.43
N GLU A 34 6.51 8.08 2.19
CA GLU A 34 5.73 8.92 3.09
C GLU A 34 5.95 8.47 4.54
N VAL A 35 6.17 9.43 5.43
CA VAL A 35 6.21 9.17 6.87
C VAL A 35 4.80 9.34 7.41
N LEU A 36 4.13 8.22 7.70
CA LEU A 36 2.75 8.22 8.22
C LEU A 36 2.64 8.77 9.65
N GLY A 37 3.72 8.70 10.43
CA GLY A 37 3.77 9.24 11.79
C GLY A 37 4.97 8.74 12.59
N VAL A 38 5.17 9.33 13.76
CA VAL A 38 6.17 8.92 14.75
C VAL A 38 5.45 8.61 16.06
N TYR A 39 5.63 7.40 16.58
CA TYR A 39 4.92 6.89 17.75
C TYR A 39 5.94 6.36 18.77
N PHE A 40 5.70 6.59 20.06
CA PHE A 40 6.59 6.17 21.15
C PHE A 40 5.84 5.31 22.16
N THR A 41 6.34 4.09 22.42
CA THR A 41 5.74 3.16 23.38
C THR A 41 6.77 2.72 24.42
N PRO A 42 6.49 2.91 25.74
CA PRO A 42 5.41 3.72 26.32
C PRO A 42 5.59 5.24 26.06
N PRO A 43 4.52 6.10 26.11
CA PRO A 43 3.17 5.85 26.63
C PRO A 43 2.08 5.61 25.57
N THR A 44 2.36 5.83 24.27
CA THR A 44 1.36 5.70 23.20
C THR A 44 1.26 4.26 22.71
N ASP A 45 0.14 3.89 22.09
CA ASP A 45 -0.04 2.58 21.44
C ASP A 45 0.40 2.64 19.98
N ALA A 46 1.69 2.40 19.71
CA ALA A 46 2.22 2.33 18.36
C ALA A 46 1.59 1.19 17.52
N ALA A 47 1.07 0.14 18.17
CA ALA A 47 0.46 -0.99 17.45
C ALA A 47 -0.85 -0.57 16.77
N ALA A 48 -1.65 0.30 17.40
CA ALA A 48 -2.87 0.83 16.79
C ALA A 48 -2.58 1.60 15.49
N ALA A 49 -1.52 2.41 15.46
CA ALA A 49 -1.11 3.14 14.26
C ALA A 49 -0.65 2.19 13.14
N ILE A 50 0.11 1.14 13.49
CA ILE A 50 0.52 0.10 12.53
C ILE A 50 -0.71 -0.63 11.96
N VAL A 51 -1.68 -0.98 12.80
CA VAL A 51 -2.94 -1.60 12.36
C VAL A 51 -3.68 -0.70 11.37
N GLN A 52 -3.80 0.60 11.69
CA GLN A 52 -4.47 1.56 10.80
C GLN A 52 -3.75 1.68 9.44
N ALA A 53 -2.42 1.71 9.43
CA ALA A 53 -1.64 1.75 8.19
C ALA A 53 -1.84 0.49 7.33
N ILE A 54 -1.87 -0.70 7.96
CA ILE A 54 -2.12 -1.96 7.26
C ILE A 54 -3.56 -2.01 6.73
N ASP A 55 -4.53 -1.55 7.51
CA ASP A 55 -5.94 -1.53 7.10
C ASP A 55 -6.19 -0.55 5.93
N GLY A 56 -5.41 0.53 5.83
CA GLY A 56 -5.44 1.48 4.71
C GLY A 56 -4.62 1.06 3.48
N SER A 57 -3.86 -0.04 3.54
CA SER A 57 -3.04 -0.49 2.41
C SER A 57 -3.89 -1.00 1.24
N GLU A 58 -3.47 -0.65 0.01
CA GLU A 58 -4.21 -0.97 -1.22
C GLU A 58 -3.50 -1.99 -2.13
N ARG A 59 -2.16 -2.09 -2.08
CA ARG A 59 -1.39 -2.88 -3.05
C ARG A 59 -0.50 -3.95 -2.44
N GLU A 60 0.34 -3.58 -1.48
CA GLU A 60 1.31 -4.49 -0.89
C GLU A 60 1.57 -4.16 0.59
N VAL A 61 1.80 -5.20 1.39
CA VAL A 61 2.35 -5.11 2.75
C VAL A 61 3.47 -6.13 2.89
N LEU A 62 4.69 -5.63 3.05
CA LEU A 62 5.89 -6.43 3.31
C LEU A 62 6.27 -6.31 4.79
N VAL A 63 6.38 -7.44 5.47
CA VAL A 63 6.71 -7.48 6.90
C VAL A 63 8.02 -8.23 7.11
N GLN A 64 8.95 -7.61 7.81
CA GLN A 64 10.11 -8.27 8.38
C GLN A 64 10.14 -8.04 9.89
N ALA A 65 10.22 -9.10 10.68
CA ALA A 65 10.24 -8.97 12.14
C ALA A 65 11.05 -10.08 12.82
N TYR A 66 11.75 -9.72 13.90
CA TYR A 66 12.36 -10.69 14.82
C TYR A 66 11.26 -11.38 15.64
N GLY A 67 10.61 -10.64 16.54
CA GLY A 67 9.47 -11.11 17.31
C GLY A 67 8.17 -10.59 16.70
N PHE A 68 7.26 -11.49 16.35
CA PHE A 68 5.94 -11.13 15.86
C PHE A 68 4.87 -11.90 16.63
N THR A 69 4.41 -11.30 17.73
CA THR A 69 3.45 -11.90 18.67
C THR A 69 2.14 -11.13 18.77
N HIS A 70 2.07 -9.93 18.16
CA HIS A 70 0.95 -9.03 18.33
C HIS A 70 -0.25 -9.47 17.47
N ASN A 71 -1.31 -9.97 18.12
CA ASN A 71 -2.48 -10.51 17.43
C ASN A 71 -3.18 -9.46 16.54
N ALA A 72 -3.35 -8.23 17.02
CA ALA A 72 -4.08 -7.20 16.27
C ALA A 72 -3.41 -6.89 14.91
N ILE A 73 -2.08 -6.84 14.89
CA ILE A 73 -1.30 -6.65 13.66
C ILE A 73 -1.44 -7.86 12.74
N ALA A 74 -1.37 -9.10 13.28
CA ALA A 74 -1.57 -10.30 12.48
C ALA A 74 -2.96 -10.35 11.83
N GLN A 75 -4.00 -9.98 12.56
CA GLN A 75 -5.36 -9.90 12.02
C GLN A 75 -5.51 -8.78 10.98
N ALA A 76 -4.81 -7.66 11.13
CA ALA A 76 -4.77 -6.61 10.11
C ALA A 76 -4.16 -7.11 8.80
N LEU A 77 -3.08 -7.91 8.87
CA LEU A 77 -2.49 -8.54 7.69
C LEU A 77 -3.46 -9.52 7.01
N VAL A 78 -4.22 -10.30 7.79
CA VAL A 78 -5.27 -11.18 7.25
C VAL A 78 -6.35 -10.37 6.54
N ARG A 79 -6.84 -9.28 7.15
CA ARG A 79 -7.82 -8.39 6.50
C ARG A 79 -7.26 -7.79 5.22
N ALA A 80 -6.02 -7.32 5.20
CA ALA A 80 -5.38 -6.80 3.99
C ALA A 80 -5.31 -7.86 2.88
N HIS A 81 -4.85 -9.08 3.23
CA HIS A 81 -4.80 -10.19 2.29
C HIS A 81 -6.17 -10.54 1.70
N GLN A 82 -7.22 -10.57 2.52
CA GLN A 82 -8.60 -10.82 2.09
C GLN A 82 -9.15 -9.73 1.15
N ARG A 83 -8.66 -8.49 1.25
CA ARG A 83 -8.97 -7.41 0.29
C ARG A 83 -8.23 -7.55 -1.05
N GLY A 84 -7.32 -8.52 -1.18
CA GLY A 84 -6.50 -8.72 -2.37
C GLY A 84 -5.16 -8.00 -2.34
N VAL A 85 -4.77 -7.42 -1.20
CA VAL A 85 -3.44 -6.82 -1.01
C VAL A 85 -2.39 -7.93 -1.01
N ALA A 86 -1.27 -7.73 -1.70
CA ALA A 86 -0.15 -8.67 -1.66
C ALA A 86 0.52 -8.60 -0.29
N VAL A 87 0.44 -9.68 0.50
CA VAL A 87 1.03 -9.73 1.85
C VAL A 87 2.12 -10.79 1.90
N ARG A 88 3.32 -10.39 2.34
CA ARG A 88 4.48 -11.29 2.47
C ARG A 88 5.18 -11.03 3.79
N VAL A 89 5.47 -12.10 4.53
CA VAL A 89 6.03 -12.02 5.87
C VAL A 89 7.33 -12.79 5.96
N LEU A 90 8.38 -12.16 6.49
CA LEU A 90 9.68 -12.76 6.78
C LEU A 90 9.96 -12.67 8.28
N LEU A 91 10.03 -13.81 8.96
CA LEU A 91 10.29 -13.87 10.41
C LEU A 91 11.67 -14.45 10.72
N ASP A 92 12.26 -14.03 11.82
CA ASP A 92 13.45 -14.69 12.35
C ASP A 92 13.12 -16.12 12.80
N LYS A 93 13.91 -17.10 12.35
CA LYS A 93 13.75 -18.51 12.74
C LYS A 93 13.95 -18.74 14.25
N LYS A 94 14.81 -17.97 14.90
CA LYS A 94 15.08 -18.07 16.35
C LYS A 94 13.89 -17.67 17.21
N SER A 95 12.98 -16.86 16.68
CA SER A 95 11.74 -16.45 17.35
C SER A 95 10.55 -17.35 17.02
N GLN A 96 10.75 -18.49 16.37
CA GLN A 96 9.67 -19.38 15.93
C GLN A 96 8.74 -19.78 17.10
N THR A 97 9.30 -20.11 18.25
CA THR A 97 8.50 -20.53 19.42
C THR A 97 7.60 -19.40 19.92
N SER A 98 8.11 -18.17 20.03
CA SER A 98 7.28 -17.02 20.45
C SER A 98 6.27 -16.61 19.36
N ASN A 99 6.61 -16.80 18.09
CA ASN A 99 5.78 -16.41 16.96
C ASN A 99 4.70 -17.45 16.61
N GLY A 100 4.66 -18.60 17.29
CA GLY A 100 3.84 -19.76 16.91
C GLY A 100 2.36 -19.45 16.69
N TYR A 101 1.77 -18.59 17.53
CA TYR A 101 0.40 -18.14 17.36
C TYR A 101 0.19 -17.37 16.04
N VAL A 102 1.00 -16.34 15.80
CA VAL A 102 0.89 -15.50 14.58
C VAL A 102 1.20 -16.30 13.33
N MET A 103 2.22 -17.18 13.39
CA MET A 103 2.51 -18.10 12.29
C MET A 103 1.30 -18.98 11.96
N GLY A 104 0.58 -19.47 12.97
CA GLY A 104 -0.68 -20.18 12.81
C GLY A 104 -1.73 -19.31 12.11
N VAL A 105 -1.99 -18.09 12.60
CA VAL A 105 -2.97 -17.17 12.00
C VAL A 105 -2.66 -16.92 10.51
N LEU A 106 -1.42 -16.60 10.18
CA LEU A 106 -1.02 -16.30 8.80
C LEU A 106 -1.10 -17.54 7.90
N ALA A 107 -0.71 -18.71 8.40
CA ALA A 107 -0.78 -19.97 7.66
C ALA A 107 -2.23 -20.36 7.33
N HIS A 108 -3.16 -20.22 8.28
CA HIS A 108 -4.59 -20.50 8.03
C HIS A 108 -5.19 -19.54 6.99
N ALA A 109 -4.71 -18.30 6.94
CA ALA A 109 -5.10 -17.32 5.93
C ALA A 109 -4.35 -17.50 4.59
N GLN A 110 -3.48 -18.51 4.46
CA GLN A 110 -2.70 -18.80 3.26
C GLN A 110 -1.75 -17.66 2.82
N ILE A 111 -1.29 -16.85 3.78
CA ILE A 111 -0.32 -15.76 3.53
C ILE A 111 1.09 -16.34 3.34
N GLU A 112 1.86 -15.81 2.38
CA GLU A 112 3.25 -16.20 2.16
C GLU A 112 4.09 -15.83 3.39
N LEU A 113 4.57 -16.86 4.10
CA LEU A 113 5.42 -16.73 5.28
C LEU A 113 6.74 -17.46 5.04
N ARG A 114 7.86 -16.76 5.20
CA ARG A 114 9.21 -17.32 5.18
C ARG A 114 9.89 -17.08 6.52
N GLN A 115 10.89 -17.91 6.81
CA GLN A 115 11.75 -17.72 7.98
C GLN A 115 13.20 -17.49 7.54
N ASP A 116 13.84 -16.45 8.07
CA ASP A 116 15.28 -16.26 7.93
C ASP A 116 16.02 -17.03 9.03
N GLY A 117 16.76 -18.05 8.62
CA GLY A 117 17.64 -18.83 9.48
C GLY A 117 19.12 -18.75 9.10
N LYS A 118 19.49 -17.88 8.14
CA LYS A 118 20.88 -17.75 7.66
C LYS A 118 21.71 -16.79 8.50
N HIS A 119 21.07 -15.91 9.28
CA HIS A 119 21.75 -14.95 10.14
C HIS A 119 21.69 -15.36 11.61
N ALA A 120 22.71 -14.96 12.38
CA ALA A 120 22.73 -15.19 13.81
C ALA A 120 21.55 -14.50 14.50
N ILE A 121 21.07 -13.35 14.03
CA ILE A 121 19.75 -12.79 14.33
C ILE A 121 19.37 -11.90 13.13
N ALA A 122 18.17 -12.06 12.56
CA ALA A 122 17.53 -11.13 11.64
C ALA A 122 16.99 -9.91 12.43
N HIS A 123 17.90 -9.18 13.07
CA HIS A 123 17.63 -7.87 13.66
C HIS A 123 17.85 -6.80 12.58
N ASP A 124 16.78 -6.39 11.90
CA ASP A 124 16.81 -5.09 11.22
C ASP A 124 16.50 -4.00 12.25
N ASN A 125 17.57 -3.50 12.87
CA ASN A 125 17.58 -2.22 13.57
C ASN A 125 19.00 -1.66 13.44
N ARG A 126 19.41 -1.33 12.21
CA ARG A 126 20.68 -0.64 12.01
C ARG A 126 20.52 0.82 12.41
N ASN A 127 20.91 1.10 13.64
CA ASN A 127 21.21 2.44 14.13
C ASN A 127 22.35 3.00 13.25
N LEU A 128 22.06 3.98 12.41
CA LEU A 128 23.10 4.80 11.80
C LEU A 128 23.53 5.82 12.86
N THR A 129 24.82 5.79 13.20
CA THR A 129 25.52 6.82 13.99
C THR A 129 25.29 8.21 13.44
#